data_AF-A0A1H1KM62-F1
#
_entry.id   AF-A0A1H1KM62-F1
#
_cell.length_a   1.000
_cell.length_b   1.000
_cell.length_c   1.000
_cell.angle_alpha   90.00
_cell.angle_beta   90.00
_cell.angle_gamma   90.00
#
_symmetry.space_group_name_H-M   'P 1'
#
loop_
_entity.id
_entity.type
_entity.pdbx_description
1 polymer ?
#
loop_
_entity_poly.entity_id
_entity_poly.type
_entity_poly.pdbx_seq_one_letter_code
_entity_poly.pdbx_strand_id
1 'polypeptide(L)'
;MSATILTGKKAGAFQAADGEWMFALFERTYEKNCYPHIDQWSAMAFGRYADVMRRVFRHASSCEGGMLQSRAGYIRPENYIATWRSLLAKPFRLPDQTIRLDVSTSFRAAIPEASLDDVRSSLTAAGFAGRVDEVVGGQADVSLHGDAALLEAIYGESGALSAWRVLREHDCSSVPVAADLKLPSRASSALDRMPAVRCYKIDDENRLVSFDGQPWENAGWQYSAIGSFITDVAYPIEMEAAGFAKAAIPVYRELMRNAAPLPGETVIEITRLPQGLEGMALT
;
A
#
# COMPACT_ATOMS: atom_id res chain seq x y z
N MET A 1 15.92 15.50 -1.53
CA MET A 1 15.01 14.35 -1.41
C MET A 1 15.77 13.17 -0.82
N SER A 2 15.26 12.57 0.26
CA SER A 2 15.77 11.29 0.78
C SER A 2 15.15 10.14 0.01
N ALA A 3 15.82 8.99 -0.02
CA ALA A 3 15.26 7.76 -0.55
C ALA A 3 15.40 6.65 0.49
N THR A 4 14.36 5.87 0.64
CA THR A 4 14.37 4.62 1.40
C THR A 4 15.00 3.53 0.51
N ILE A 5 16.03 2.87 1.02
CA ILE A 5 16.69 1.76 0.34
C ILE A 5 16.12 0.45 0.84
N LEU A 6 15.52 -0.30 -0.07
CA LEU A 6 14.98 -1.63 0.15
C LEU A 6 16.03 -2.71 -0.10
N THR A 7 16.23 -3.56 0.90
CA THR A 7 17.28 -4.60 0.92
C THR A 7 16.72 -6.00 1.07
N GLY A 8 15.47 -6.16 1.51
CA GLY A 8 14.83 -7.46 1.71
C GLY A 8 13.30 -7.37 1.75
N LYS A 9 12.65 -8.49 1.42
CA LYS A 9 11.20 -8.67 1.53
C LYS A 9 10.88 -10.06 2.09
N LYS A 10 9.85 -10.17 2.91
CA LYS A 10 9.29 -11.44 3.38
C LYS A 10 7.76 -11.32 3.51
N ALA A 11 7.04 -12.39 3.20
CA ALA A 11 5.61 -12.50 3.45
C ALA A 11 5.36 -13.64 4.44
N GLY A 12 4.58 -13.36 5.48
CA GLY A 12 4.02 -14.32 6.42
C GLY A 12 2.52 -14.48 6.19
N ALA A 13 1.95 -15.66 6.47
CA ALA A 13 0.52 -15.90 6.39
C ALA A 13 0.01 -16.92 7.40
N PHE A 14 -1.28 -16.82 7.73
CA PHE A 14 -2.03 -17.73 8.59
C PHE A 14 -3.52 -17.69 8.25
N GLN A 15 -4.28 -18.69 8.70
CA GLN A 15 -5.75 -18.68 8.63
C GLN A 15 -6.31 -18.07 9.92
N ALA A 16 -7.14 -17.04 9.78
CA ALA A 16 -7.89 -16.48 10.89
C ALA A 16 -9.02 -17.41 11.33
N ALA A 17 -9.69 -17.06 12.44
CA ALA A 17 -10.79 -17.84 12.99
C ALA A 17 -12.00 -18.00 12.03
N ASP A 18 -12.16 -17.09 11.08
CA ASP A 18 -13.19 -17.15 10.02
C ASP A 18 -12.79 -18.08 8.85
N GLY A 19 -11.57 -18.65 8.88
CA GLY A 19 -11.02 -19.50 7.83
C GLY A 19 -10.38 -18.72 6.67
N GLU A 20 -10.46 -17.39 6.67
CA GLU A 20 -9.83 -16.54 5.65
C GLU A 20 -8.32 -16.41 5.89
N TRP A 21 -7.59 -16.21 4.79
CA TRP A 21 -6.15 -16.02 4.85
C TRP A 21 -5.78 -14.57 5.18
N MET A 22 -4.98 -14.42 6.24
CA MET A 22 -4.36 -13.17 6.65
C MET A 22 -2.87 -13.18 6.32
N PHE A 23 -2.34 -12.01 5.98
CA PHE A 23 -0.95 -11.81 5.57
C PHE A 23 -0.28 -10.73 6.40
N ALA A 24 1.01 -10.91 6.65
CA ALA A 24 1.89 -9.86 7.16
C ALA A 24 3.07 -9.71 6.19
N LEU A 25 3.30 -8.48 5.72
CA LEU A 25 4.38 -8.17 4.79
C LEU A 25 5.49 -7.42 5.51
N PHE A 26 6.73 -7.84 5.29
CA PHE A 26 7.91 -7.29 5.94
C PHE A 26 8.90 -6.79 4.90
N GLU A 27 9.40 -5.59 5.11
CA GLU A 27 10.48 -5.01 4.32
C GLU A 27 11.70 -4.75 5.18
N ARG A 28 12.88 -5.01 4.62
CA ARG A 28 14.15 -4.61 5.21
C ARG A 28 14.61 -3.34 4.52
N THR A 29 14.76 -2.26 5.28
CA THR A 29 15.05 -0.94 4.72
C THR A 29 16.03 -0.14 5.56
N TYR A 30 16.64 0.88 4.94
CA TYR A 30 17.34 1.97 5.61
C TYR A 30 17.17 3.28 4.82
N GLU A 31 17.31 4.42 5.48
CA GLU A 31 17.28 5.73 4.82
C GLU A 31 18.65 6.08 4.22
N LYS A 32 18.68 6.38 2.91
CA LYS A 32 19.91 6.65 2.15
C LYS A 32 20.73 7.81 2.73
N ASN A 33 20.08 8.78 3.36
CA ASN A 33 20.74 9.99 3.87
C ASN A 33 20.96 9.97 5.40
N CYS A 34 20.56 8.90 6.10
CA CYS A 34 20.72 8.79 7.56
C CYS A 34 21.95 7.94 7.89
N TYR A 35 22.89 8.51 8.65
CA TYR A 35 24.13 7.85 9.05
C TYR A 35 24.22 7.68 10.58
N PRO A 36 24.65 6.51 11.09
CA PRO A 36 24.96 5.29 10.33
C PRO A 36 23.69 4.67 9.71
N HIS A 37 23.84 3.99 8.56
CA HIS A 37 22.71 3.27 7.96
C HIS A 37 22.31 2.10 8.86
N ILE A 38 21.07 2.10 9.33
CA ILE A 38 20.50 1.01 10.14
C ILE A 38 19.56 0.20 9.24
N ASP A 39 20.04 -0.93 8.74
CA ASP A 39 19.32 -1.84 7.85
C ASP A 39 18.43 -2.82 8.64
N GLN A 40 17.17 -2.46 8.83
CA GLN A 40 16.25 -3.12 9.75
C GLN A 40 14.99 -3.62 9.06
N TRP A 41 14.44 -4.73 9.58
CA TRP A 41 13.15 -5.25 9.17
C TRP A 41 12.00 -4.50 9.85
N SER A 42 10.93 -4.27 9.10
CA SER A 42 9.71 -3.64 9.58
C SER A 42 8.49 -4.28 8.91
N ALA A 43 7.42 -4.51 9.68
CA ALA A 43 6.14 -4.95 9.10
C ALA A 43 5.44 -3.74 8.44
N MET A 44 5.24 -3.83 7.13
CA MET A 44 4.74 -2.74 6.30
C MET A 44 3.23 -2.83 6.03
N ALA A 45 2.65 -4.05 6.08
CA ALA A 45 1.22 -4.32 5.93
C ALA A 45 0.82 -5.52 6.77
N PHE A 46 -0.45 -5.51 7.17
CA PHE A 46 -1.16 -6.61 7.79
C PHE A 46 -2.60 -6.61 7.28
N GLY A 47 -3.20 -7.78 7.06
CA GLY A 47 -4.59 -7.88 6.64
C GLY A 47 -4.86 -8.98 5.61
N ARG A 48 -6.05 -8.96 5.02
CA ARG A 48 -6.41 -9.84 3.90
C ARG A 48 -5.66 -9.48 2.63
N TYR A 49 -5.73 -10.37 1.63
CA TYR A 49 -4.99 -10.21 0.36
C TYR A 49 -5.20 -8.85 -0.31
N ALA A 50 -6.46 -8.39 -0.42
CA ALA A 50 -6.78 -7.11 -1.04
C ALA A 50 -6.12 -5.93 -0.29
N ASP A 51 -6.21 -5.93 1.04
CA ASP A 51 -5.69 -4.86 1.89
C ASP A 51 -4.16 -4.78 1.84
N VAL A 52 -3.47 -5.92 1.96
CA VAL A 52 -2.00 -5.93 1.85
C VAL A 52 -1.54 -5.58 0.44
N MET A 53 -2.29 -5.96 -0.60
CA MET A 53 -1.99 -5.54 -1.97
C MET A 53 -2.25 -4.05 -2.18
N ARG A 54 -3.29 -3.45 -1.58
CA ARG A 54 -3.50 -2.00 -1.62
C ARG A 54 -2.29 -1.25 -1.07
N ARG A 55 -1.78 -1.68 0.09
CA ARG A 55 -0.54 -1.14 0.67
C ARG A 55 0.66 -1.30 -0.27
N VAL A 56 0.82 -2.47 -0.88
CA VAL A 56 1.87 -2.73 -1.88
C VAL A 56 1.80 -1.76 -3.04
N PHE A 57 0.61 -1.50 -3.59
CA PHE A 57 0.43 -0.55 -4.70
C PHE A 57 0.73 0.89 -4.29
N ARG A 58 0.34 1.31 -3.07
CA ARG A 58 0.73 2.62 -2.50
C ARG A 58 2.25 2.76 -2.34
N HIS A 59 2.95 1.72 -1.91
CA HIS A 59 4.41 1.74 -1.84
C HIS A 59 5.04 1.70 -3.25
N ALA A 60 4.41 1.01 -4.20
CA ALA A 60 4.88 0.92 -5.57
C ALA A 60 4.88 2.29 -6.27
N SER A 61 3.90 3.17 -5.99
CA SER A 61 3.89 4.53 -6.55
C SER A 61 5.10 5.36 -6.12
N SER A 62 5.64 5.11 -4.91
CA SER A 62 6.87 5.74 -4.41
C SER A 62 8.14 5.31 -5.16
N CYS A 63 8.07 4.23 -5.96
CA CYS A 63 9.17 3.84 -6.85
C CYS A 63 9.32 4.80 -8.04
N GLU A 64 8.23 5.36 -8.59
CA GLU A 64 8.27 6.26 -9.76
C GLU A 64 8.99 7.57 -9.44
N GLY A 65 8.67 8.19 -8.30
CA GLY A 65 9.35 9.40 -7.84
C GLY A 65 10.76 9.16 -7.30
N GLY A 66 11.24 7.90 -7.27
CA GLY A 66 12.55 7.54 -6.76
C GLY A 66 12.69 7.60 -5.24
N MET A 67 11.59 7.71 -4.50
CA MET A 67 11.61 7.70 -3.02
C MET A 67 11.88 6.31 -2.46
N LEU A 68 11.50 5.26 -3.19
CA LEU A 68 11.84 3.87 -2.86
C LEU A 68 12.81 3.31 -3.91
N GLN A 69 14.01 2.91 -3.46
CA GLN A 69 15.08 2.42 -4.32
C GLN A 69 15.64 1.10 -3.79
N SER A 70 16.40 0.39 -4.62
CA SER A 70 17.27 -0.69 -4.20
C SER A 70 18.68 -0.17 -3.99
N ARG A 71 19.58 -1.00 -3.45
CA ARG A 71 21.03 -0.67 -3.40
C ARG A 71 21.62 -0.41 -4.80
N ALA A 72 21.03 -0.98 -5.85
CA ALA A 72 21.45 -0.80 -7.24
C ALA A 72 20.77 0.40 -7.94
N GLY A 73 19.94 1.17 -7.24
CA GLY A 73 19.21 2.31 -7.79
C GLY A 73 17.71 2.03 -7.97
N TYR A 74 17.11 2.70 -8.96
CA TYR A 74 15.66 2.74 -9.17
C TYR A 74 15.01 1.36 -9.25
N ILE A 75 13.91 1.19 -8.53
CA ILE A 75 13.01 0.06 -8.66
C ILE A 75 11.89 0.47 -9.62
N ARG A 76 11.49 -0.42 -10.53
CA ARG A 76 10.27 -0.20 -11.32
C ARG A 76 9.05 -0.68 -10.53
N PRO A 77 7.95 0.10 -10.41
CA PRO A 77 6.76 -0.31 -9.66
C PRO A 77 6.21 -1.67 -10.11
N GLU A 78 6.17 -1.92 -11.42
CA GLU A 78 5.68 -3.19 -11.98
C GLU A 78 6.54 -4.39 -11.55
N ASN A 79 7.82 -4.17 -11.26
CA ASN A 79 8.70 -5.20 -10.72
C ASN A 79 8.50 -5.35 -9.21
N TYR A 80 8.34 -4.24 -8.48
CA TYR A 80 8.05 -4.25 -7.05
C TYR A 80 6.77 -5.05 -6.74
N ILE A 81 5.68 -4.77 -7.46
CA ILE A 81 4.39 -5.47 -7.34
C ILE A 81 4.55 -6.96 -7.71
N ALA A 82 5.24 -7.27 -8.82
CA ALA A 82 5.46 -8.65 -9.25
C ALA A 82 6.26 -9.47 -8.21
N THR A 83 7.28 -8.88 -7.58
CA THR A 83 8.02 -9.55 -6.49
C THR A 83 7.10 -9.84 -5.31
N TRP A 84 6.26 -8.90 -4.90
CA TRP A 84 5.31 -9.14 -3.80
C TRP A 84 4.31 -10.24 -4.12
N ARG A 85 3.76 -10.28 -5.34
CA ARG A 85 2.89 -11.38 -5.77
C ARG A 85 3.60 -12.74 -5.70
N SER A 86 4.87 -12.79 -6.12
CA SER A 86 5.66 -14.02 -6.03
C SER A 86 5.88 -14.48 -4.59
N LEU A 87 6.07 -13.55 -3.66
CA LEU A 87 6.23 -13.86 -2.24
C LEU A 87 4.90 -14.28 -1.60
N LEU A 88 3.81 -13.58 -1.92
CA LEU A 88 2.47 -13.92 -1.44
C LEU A 88 1.98 -15.28 -1.96
N ALA A 89 2.42 -15.71 -3.14
CA ALA A 89 2.10 -17.04 -3.67
C ALA A 89 2.80 -18.18 -2.90
N LYS A 90 3.85 -17.87 -2.12
CA LYS A 90 4.62 -18.84 -1.32
C LYS A 90 5.04 -18.20 0.01
N PRO A 91 4.10 -17.79 0.86
CA PRO A 91 4.43 -17.09 2.10
C PRO A 91 4.98 -18.10 3.13
N PHE A 92 5.71 -17.59 4.10
CA PHE A 92 6.08 -18.36 5.29
C PHE A 92 4.91 -18.43 6.27
N ARG A 93 4.81 -19.50 7.04
CA ARG A 93 3.81 -19.63 8.09
C ARG A 93 4.13 -18.64 9.20
N LEU A 94 3.12 -17.87 9.58
CA LEU A 94 3.13 -16.99 10.75
C LEU A 94 2.39 -17.72 11.89
N PRO A 95 3.10 -18.29 12.88
CA PRO A 95 2.47 -19.03 13.98
C PRO A 95 1.56 -18.14 14.82
N ASP A 96 0.65 -18.76 15.57
CA ASP A 96 -0.14 -18.00 16.53
C ASP A 96 0.77 -17.52 17.67
N GLN A 97 0.49 -16.32 18.15
CA GLN A 97 1.22 -15.70 19.25
C GLN A 97 0.28 -14.76 20.00
N THR A 98 0.52 -14.64 21.30
CA THR A 98 -0.15 -13.64 22.13
C THR A 98 0.53 -12.28 21.92
N ILE A 99 -0.24 -11.29 21.51
CA ILE A 99 0.18 -9.91 21.35
C ILE A 99 -0.41 -9.12 22.51
N ARG A 100 0.48 -8.52 23.30
CA ARG A 100 0.10 -7.58 24.35
C ARG A 100 -0.11 -6.19 23.76
N LEU A 101 -1.30 -5.63 23.98
CA LEU A 101 -1.64 -4.28 23.53
C LEU A 101 -1.36 -3.28 24.65
N ASP A 102 -0.08 -3.02 24.92
CA ASP A 102 0.31 -2.01 25.89
C ASP A 102 0.03 -0.59 25.38
N VAL A 103 -0.43 0.26 26.30
CA VAL A 103 -0.61 1.69 26.06
C VAL A 103 0.46 2.46 26.83
N SER A 104 1.21 3.32 26.14
CA SER A 104 2.16 4.23 26.78
C SER A 104 2.49 5.43 25.90
N THR A 105 3.22 6.39 26.47
CA THR A 105 3.78 7.55 25.76
C THR A 105 4.88 7.19 24.75
N SER A 106 5.37 5.95 24.73
CA SER A 106 6.45 5.54 23.84
C SER A 106 6.00 5.48 22.38
N PHE A 107 6.77 6.06 21.47
CA PHE A 107 6.56 5.89 20.03
C PHE A 107 6.61 4.42 19.59
N ARG A 108 7.25 3.52 20.37
CA ARG A 108 7.34 2.09 20.06
C ARG A 108 6.27 1.23 20.75
N ALA A 109 5.38 1.82 21.55
CA ALA A 109 4.28 1.10 22.18
C ALA A 109 3.40 0.40 21.14
N ALA A 110 2.74 -0.70 21.54
CA ALA A 110 1.70 -1.31 20.71
C ALA A 110 0.63 -0.27 20.35
N ILE A 111 0.22 0.55 21.33
CA ILE A 111 -0.69 1.68 21.13
C ILE A 111 -0.13 2.93 21.83
N PRO A 112 0.34 3.93 21.08
CA PRO A 112 0.71 5.22 21.67
C PRO A 112 -0.50 5.95 22.27
N GLU A 113 -0.34 6.59 23.42
CA GLU A 113 -1.40 7.40 24.07
C GLU A 113 -1.99 8.47 23.14
N ALA A 114 -1.16 9.06 22.28
CA ALA A 114 -1.58 10.08 21.32
C ALA A 114 -2.51 9.55 20.20
N SER A 115 -2.63 8.22 20.05
CA SER A 115 -3.44 7.58 19.00
C SER A 115 -4.70 6.89 19.56
N LEU A 116 -5.03 7.08 20.84
CA LEU A 116 -6.16 6.39 21.48
C LEU A 116 -7.51 6.73 20.84
N ASP A 117 -7.72 7.98 20.43
CA ASP A 117 -8.97 8.41 19.78
C ASP A 117 -9.12 7.81 18.38
N ASP A 118 -8.03 7.73 17.62
CA ASP A 118 -8.02 7.07 16.31
C ASP A 118 -8.28 5.57 16.44
N VAL A 119 -7.65 4.91 17.43
CA VAL A 119 -7.87 3.48 17.71
C VAL A 119 -9.32 3.23 18.16
N ARG A 120 -9.87 4.08 19.04
CA ARG A 120 -11.27 4.01 19.47
C ARG A 120 -12.22 4.12 18.27
N SER A 121 -11.96 5.09 17.39
CA SER A 121 -12.75 5.33 16.19
C SER A 121 -12.69 4.12 15.24
N SER A 122 -11.49 3.60 14.99
CA SER A 122 -11.30 2.45 14.11
C SER A 122 -11.98 1.18 14.64
N LEU A 123 -11.82 0.87 15.92
CA LEU A 123 -12.47 -0.27 16.56
C LEU A 123 -14.00 -0.15 16.54
N THR A 124 -14.53 1.04 16.81
CA THR A 124 -15.98 1.28 16.80
C THR A 124 -16.55 1.11 15.39
N ALA A 125 -15.88 1.68 14.38
CA ALA A 125 -16.27 1.54 12.97
C ALA A 125 -16.23 0.08 12.50
N ALA A 126 -15.29 -0.71 13.01
CA ALA A 126 -15.15 -2.14 12.73
C ALA A 126 -16.08 -3.04 13.56
N GLY A 127 -16.95 -2.48 14.42
CA GLY A 127 -17.91 -3.25 15.21
C GLY A 127 -17.38 -3.82 16.52
N PHE A 128 -16.17 -3.43 16.95
CA PHE A 128 -15.53 -3.87 18.19
C PHE A 128 -15.77 -2.92 19.37
N ALA A 129 -16.89 -2.18 19.38
CA ALA A 129 -17.21 -1.20 20.42
C ALA A 129 -17.14 -1.80 21.84
N GLY A 130 -17.57 -3.05 22.03
CA GLY A 130 -17.53 -3.74 23.32
C GLY A 130 -16.12 -4.13 23.81
N ARG A 131 -15.09 -4.02 22.95
CA ARG A 131 -13.68 -4.33 23.26
C ARG A 131 -12.83 -3.08 23.46
N VAL A 132 -13.36 -1.89 23.17
CA VAL A 132 -12.60 -0.64 23.15
C VAL A 132 -11.93 -0.35 24.49
N ASP A 133 -12.68 -0.42 25.59
CA ASP A 133 -12.15 -0.01 26.90
C ASP A 133 -11.04 -0.96 27.39
N GLU A 134 -11.13 -2.25 27.05
CA GLU A 134 -10.08 -3.23 27.34
C GLU A 134 -8.79 -2.93 26.56
N VAL A 135 -8.92 -2.60 25.26
CA VAL A 135 -7.78 -2.32 24.37
C VAL A 135 -7.14 -0.97 24.73
N VAL A 136 -7.94 0.09 24.84
CA VAL A 136 -7.47 1.45 25.18
C VAL A 136 -6.99 1.55 26.64
N GLY A 137 -7.45 0.64 27.51
CA GLY A 137 -6.94 0.49 28.88
C GLY A 137 -5.55 -0.14 28.97
N GLY A 138 -4.99 -0.66 27.87
CA GLY A 138 -3.64 -1.21 27.82
C GLY A 138 -3.47 -2.58 28.51
N GLN A 139 -4.58 -3.31 28.72
CA GLN A 139 -4.61 -4.58 29.44
C GLN A 139 -4.96 -5.78 28.57
N ALA A 140 -5.24 -5.56 27.28
CA ALA A 140 -5.62 -6.62 26.36
C ALA A 140 -4.41 -7.47 25.94
N ASP A 141 -4.53 -8.78 26.15
CA ASP A 141 -3.71 -9.81 25.53
C ASP A 141 -4.56 -10.52 24.47
N VAL A 142 -4.14 -10.46 23.21
CA VAL A 142 -4.93 -10.98 22.08
C VAL A 142 -4.16 -12.03 21.30
N SER A 143 -4.84 -13.03 20.76
CA SER A 143 -4.25 -14.04 19.88
C SER A 143 -4.13 -13.48 18.46
N LEU A 144 -2.97 -13.62 17.82
CA LEU A 144 -2.78 -13.20 16.43
C LEU A 144 -3.80 -13.89 15.50
N HIS A 145 -4.08 -15.17 15.73
CA HIS A 145 -5.00 -15.95 14.91
C HIS A 145 -6.46 -15.74 15.33
N GLY A 146 -6.72 -15.79 16.64
CA GLY A 146 -8.06 -15.70 17.22
C GLY A 146 -8.68 -14.31 17.12
N ASP A 147 -7.87 -13.25 17.25
CA ASP A 147 -8.30 -11.85 17.26
C ASP A 147 -7.83 -11.09 16.01
N ALA A 148 -7.58 -11.81 14.91
CA ALA A 148 -7.02 -11.26 13.68
C ALA A 148 -7.81 -10.05 13.12
N ALA A 149 -9.15 -10.10 13.18
CA ALA A 149 -10.00 -9.00 12.72
C ALA A 149 -9.91 -7.75 13.61
N LEU A 150 -9.74 -7.92 14.92
CA LEU A 150 -9.48 -6.81 15.85
C LEU A 150 -8.11 -6.19 15.55
N LEU A 151 -7.09 -7.02 15.35
CA LEU A 151 -5.75 -6.56 14.99
C LEU A 151 -5.73 -5.87 13.62
N GLU A 152 -6.52 -6.34 12.65
CA GLU A 152 -6.67 -5.72 11.33
C GLU A 152 -7.32 -4.34 11.44
N ALA A 153 -8.32 -4.18 12.29
CA ALA A 153 -8.94 -2.87 12.54
C ALA A 153 -7.95 -1.86 13.16
N ILE A 154 -6.96 -2.30 13.93
CA ILE A 154 -5.96 -1.40 14.53
C ILE A 154 -4.78 -1.16 13.60
N TYR A 155 -4.25 -2.24 13.00
CA TYR A 155 -2.93 -2.26 12.35
C TYR A 155 -2.96 -2.53 10.83
N GLY A 156 -4.14 -2.79 10.27
CA GLY A 156 -4.33 -3.09 8.85
C GLY A 156 -4.30 -1.84 7.97
N GLU A 157 -4.62 -2.01 6.68
CA GLU A 157 -4.52 -0.94 5.68
C GLU A 157 -5.35 0.31 6.02
N SER A 158 -6.55 0.10 6.58
CA SER A 158 -7.45 1.17 7.04
C SER A 158 -7.34 1.44 8.54
N GLY A 159 -6.38 0.79 9.23
CA GLY A 159 -6.19 0.91 10.66
C GLY A 159 -5.48 2.21 11.05
N ALA A 160 -5.65 2.60 12.32
CA ALA A 160 -5.06 3.80 12.89
C ALA A 160 -3.52 3.71 13.00
N LEU A 161 -2.97 2.50 13.09
CA LEU A 161 -1.58 2.24 13.40
C LEU A 161 -0.96 1.31 12.37
N SER A 162 0.38 1.24 12.35
CA SER A 162 1.11 0.33 11.46
C SER A 162 1.51 -0.97 12.17
N ALA A 163 1.44 -2.08 11.44
CA ALA A 163 1.73 -3.42 11.95
C ALA A 163 3.13 -3.61 12.55
N TRP A 164 4.14 -2.81 12.18
CA TRP A 164 5.49 -2.93 12.76
C TRP A 164 5.51 -2.72 14.29
N ARG A 165 4.46 -2.15 14.87
CA ARG A 165 4.35 -2.01 16.33
C ARG A 165 4.30 -3.37 17.03
N VAL A 166 3.57 -4.32 16.44
CA VAL A 166 3.22 -5.60 17.07
C VAL A 166 3.76 -6.83 16.33
N LEU A 167 4.17 -6.68 15.06
CA LEU A 167 4.72 -7.77 14.26
C LEU A 167 6.19 -7.54 13.91
N ARG A 168 6.98 -8.61 14.01
CA ARG A 168 8.39 -8.67 13.63
C ARG A 168 8.62 -9.72 12.56
N GLU A 169 9.65 -9.52 11.75
CA GLU A 169 9.98 -10.45 10.67
C GLU A 169 10.35 -11.85 11.19
N HIS A 170 10.95 -11.94 12.38
CA HIS A 170 11.30 -13.20 13.02
C HIS A 170 10.11 -13.95 13.63
N ASP A 171 8.92 -13.35 13.65
CA ASP A 171 7.68 -14.04 14.01
C ASP A 171 7.31 -15.05 12.91
N CYS A 172 7.76 -14.82 11.67
CA CYS A 172 7.62 -15.81 10.61
C CYS A 172 8.51 -17.02 10.86
N SER A 173 7.92 -18.22 10.80
CA SER A 173 8.69 -19.46 10.79
C SER A 173 9.49 -19.64 9.48
N SER A 174 10.36 -20.65 9.43
CA SER A 174 11.03 -21.08 8.20
C SER A 174 10.18 -22.01 7.34
N VAL A 175 8.96 -22.36 7.79
CA VAL A 175 8.07 -23.31 7.12
C VAL A 175 7.17 -22.56 6.14
N PRO A 176 7.20 -22.85 4.83
CA PRO A 176 6.24 -22.29 3.88
C PRO A 176 4.81 -22.73 4.20
N VAL A 177 3.83 -21.87 3.89
CA VAL A 177 2.42 -22.28 3.88
C VAL A 177 2.19 -23.31 2.78
N ALA A 178 1.38 -24.34 3.09
CA ALA A 178 1.08 -25.42 2.17
C ALA A 178 0.22 -24.96 0.97
N ALA A 179 0.01 -25.87 0.00
CA ALA A 179 -0.54 -25.57 -1.33
C ALA A 179 -2.04 -25.19 -1.38
N ASP A 180 -2.71 -25.02 -0.24
CA ASP A 180 -4.14 -24.67 -0.16
C ASP A 180 -4.42 -23.16 -0.33
N LEU A 181 -3.37 -22.33 -0.38
CA LEU A 181 -3.50 -20.91 -0.65
C LEU A 181 -3.89 -20.65 -2.11
N LYS A 182 -5.14 -20.23 -2.33
CA LYS A 182 -5.66 -19.84 -3.65
C LYS A 182 -5.62 -18.32 -3.83
N LEU A 183 -4.55 -17.83 -4.44
CA LEU A 183 -4.46 -16.43 -4.86
C LEU A 183 -4.88 -16.23 -6.32
N PRO A 184 -5.31 -15.01 -6.70
CA PRO A 184 -5.62 -14.68 -8.09
C PRO A 184 -4.48 -15.03 -9.04
N SER A 185 -4.78 -15.90 -10.00
CA SER A 185 -3.86 -16.30 -11.05
C SER A 185 -3.81 -15.26 -12.16
N ARG A 186 -2.72 -15.26 -12.94
CA ARG A 186 -2.53 -14.28 -14.00
C ARG A 186 -3.58 -14.45 -15.10
N ALA A 187 -4.28 -13.38 -15.46
CA ALA A 187 -5.14 -13.34 -16.64
C ALA A 187 -4.32 -12.95 -17.88
N SER A 188 -4.45 -13.71 -18.97
CA SER A 188 -3.76 -13.43 -20.24
C SER A 188 -4.31 -12.16 -20.92
N SER A 189 -5.61 -11.89 -20.77
CA SER A 189 -6.33 -10.72 -21.27
C SER A 189 -6.37 -9.56 -20.28
N ALA A 190 -5.50 -9.56 -19.25
CA ALA A 190 -5.55 -8.50 -18.23
C ALA A 190 -5.45 -7.10 -18.85
N LEU A 191 -4.56 -6.92 -19.84
CA LEU A 191 -4.35 -5.63 -20.50
C LEU A 191 -5.58 -5.15 -21.30
N ASP A 192 -6.47 -6.04 -21.72
CA ASP A 192 -7.70 -5.67 -22.45
C ASP A 192 -8.65 -4.83 -21.57
N ARG A 193 -8.42 -4.82 -20.25
CA ARG A 193 -9.13 -3.96 -19.28
C ARG A 193 -8.50 -2.58 -19.12
N MET A 194 -7.44 -2.26 -19.86
CA MET A 194 -6.81 -0.94 -19.78
C MET A 194 -7.78 0.11 -20.31
N PRO A 195 -8.10 1.15 -19.53
CA PRO A 195 -8.97 2.22 -20.00
C PRO A 195 -8.31 2.94 -21.19
N ALA A 196 -9.12 3.52 -22.06
CA ALA A 196 -8.63 4.39 -23.12
C ALA A 196 -8.04 5.65 -22.50
N VAL A 197 -6.73 5.84 -22.61
CA VAL A 197 -6.04 7.00 -22.04
C VAL A 197 -5.70 8.00 -23.13
N ARG A 198 -6.11 9.25 -22.94
CA ARG A 198 -5.60 10.41 -23.70
C ARG A 198 -4.74 11.26 -22.78
N CYS A 199 -3.65 11.80 -23.32
CA CYS A 199 -2.71 12.61 -22.56
C CYS A 199 -2.11 13.72 -23.41
N TYR A 200 -1.99 14.90 -22.82
CA TYR A 200 -1.23 16.03 -23.35
C TYR A 200 -0.23 16.55 -22.31
N LYS A 201 0.85 17.15 -22.81
CA LYS A 201 1.78 17.94 -22.00
C LYS A 201 1.26 19.36 -21.88
N ILE A 202 1.11 19.83 -20.63
CA ILE A 202 0.84 21.24 -20.34
C ILE A 202 2.16 22.01 -20.45
N ASP A 203 3.22 21.44 -19.86
CA ASP A 203 4.60 21.91 -19.91
C ASP A 203 5.55 20.69 -19.85
N ASP A 204 6.83 20.91 -19.55
CA ASP A 204 7.84 19.84 -19.46
C ASP A 204 7.49 18.77 -18.41
N GLU A 205 6.86 19.18 -17.30
CA GLU A 205 6.62 18.33 -16.13
C GLU A 205 5.17 17.86 -16.03
N ASN A 206 4.21 18.76 -16.27
CA ASN A 206 2.79 18.56 -16.01
C ASN A 206 2.07 17.82 -17.16
N ARG A 207 1.10 16.97 -16.79
CA ARG A 207 0.29 16.17 -17.70
C ARG A 207 -1.19 16.45 -17.51
N LEU A 208 -1.91 16.57 -18.62
CA LEU A 208 -3.36 16.58 -18.67
C LEU A 208 -3.82 15.21 -19.16
N VAL A 209 -4.70 14.53 -18.42
CA VAL A 209 -5.13 13.16 -18.71
C VAL A 209 -6.65 13.05 -18.79
N SER A 210 -7.14 12.13 -19.62
CA SER A 210 -8.56 11.78 -19.73
C SER A 210 -8.65 10.26 -19.92
N PHE A 211 -9.43 9.60 -19.07
CA PHE A 211 -9.68 8.16 -19.11
C PHE A 211 -11.07 7.91 -19.70
N ASP A 212 -11.22 7.00 -20.65
CA ASP A 212 -12.51 6.57 -21.24
C ASP A 212 -13.43 7.73 -21.65
N GLY A 213 -12.84 8.84 -22.12
CA GLY A 213 -13.60 10.02 -22.53
C GLY A 213 -14.12 10.89 -21.40
N GLN A 214 -13.80 10.59 -20.14
CA GLN A 214 -14.10 11.43 -18.97
C GLN A 214 -13.45 12.81 -19.09
N PRO A 215 -13.92 13.82 -18.31
CA PRO A 215 -13.33 15.14 -18.27
C PRO A 215 -11.80 15.11 -18.11
N TRP A 216 -11.14 16.12 -18.68
CA TRP A 216 -9.70 16.27 -18.54
C TRP A 216 -9.35 16.68 -17.12
N GLU A 217 -8.35 16.01 -16.56
CA GLU A 217 -7.83 16.30 -15.23
C GLU A 217 -6.35 16.65 -15.31
N ASN A 218 -5.94 17.63 -14.50
CA ASN A 218 -4.53 17.93 -14.30
C ASN A 218 -3.93 16.85 -13.39
N ALA A 219 -3.18 15.93 -13.99
CA ALA A 219 -2.51 14.85 -13.27
C ALA A 219 -1.19 15.28 -12.60
N GLY A 220 -0.84 16.57 -12.72
CA GLY A 220 0.40 17.14 -12.20
C GLY A 220 1.63 16.57 -12.88
N TRP A 221 2.74 16.53 -12.14
CA TRP A 221 4.02 16.04 -12.63
C TRP A 221 3.93 14.60 -13.14
N GLN A 222 4.69 14.28 -14.19
CA GLN A 222 4.64 12.98 -14.86
C GLN A 222 4.74 11.79 -13.89
N TYR A 223 5.66 11.81 -12.91
CA TYR A 223 5.78 10.70 -11.96
C TYR A 223 4.57 10.62 -11.01
N SER A 224 3.97 11.76 -10.67
CA SER A 224 2.75 11.83 -9.85
C SER A 224 1.57 11.22 -10.61
N ALA A 225 1.41 11.56 -11.89
CA ALA A 225 0.38 10.99 -12.76
C ALA A 225 0.49 9.45 -12.85
N ILE A 226 1.71 8.91 -13.00
CA ILE A 226 1.95 7.47 -12.99
C ILE A 226 1.67 6.88 -11.61
N GLY A 227 2.06 7.58 -10.54
CA GLY A 227 1.79 7.18 -9.16
C GLY A 227 0.29 7.03 -8.86
N SER A 228 -0.53 8.00 -9.27
CA SER A 228 -2.00 7.93 -9.17
C SER A 228 -2.58 6.83 -10.05
N PHE A 229 -2.09 6.66 -11.29
CA PHE A 229 -2.52 5.53 -12.12
C PHE A 229 -2.27 4.18 -11.45
N ILE A 230 -1.13 4.01 -10.77
CA ILE A 230 -0.81 2.78 -10.04
C ILE A 230 -1.86 2.53 -8.94
N THR A 231 -2.19 3.52 -8.12
CA THR A 231 -3.10 3.34 -6.98
C THR A 231 -4.57 3.30 -7.36
N ASP A 232 -4.98 4.13 -8.32
CA ASP A 232 -6.40 4.45 -8.52
C ASP A 232 -6.99 3.65 -9.69
N VAL A 233 -6.15 3.24 -10.65
CA VAL A 233 -6.57 2.47 -11.83
C VAL A 233 -5.99 1.06 -11.81
N ALA A 234 -4.68 0.91 -11.60
CA ALA A 234 -4.03 -0.38 -11.72
C ALA A 234 -4.34 -1.33 -10.55
N TYR A 235 -4.46 -0.82 -9.32
CA TYR A 235 -4.81 -1.66 -8.18
C TYR A 235 -6.20 -2.30 -8.30
N PRO A 236 -7.31 -1.56 -8.54
CA PRO A 236 -8.64 -2.17 -8.66
C PRO A 236 -8.69 -3.23 -9.77
N ILE A 237 -8.12 -2.93 -10.95
CA ILE A 237 -8.11 -3.86 -12.07
C ILE A 237 -7.22 -5.08 -11.79
N GLU A 238 -6.08 -4.91 -11.10
CA GLU A 238 -5.22 -6.04 -10.70
C GLU A 238 -5.95 -7.02 -9.77
N MET A 239 -6.83 -6.53 -8.89
CA MET A 239 -7.60 -7.40 -7.98
C MET A 239 -8.62 -8.26 -8.74
N GLU A 240 -9.11 -7.80 -9.89
CA GLU A 240 -10.04 -8.55 -10.74
C GLU A 240 -9.34 -9.39 -11.83
N ALA A 241 -8.22 -8.88 -12.35
CA ALA A 241 -7.49 -9.45 -13.47
C ALA A 241 -5.98 -9.36 -13.21
N ALA A 242 -5.51 -10.27 -12.37
CA ALA A 242 -4.15 -10.24 -11.90
C ALA A 242 -3.15 -10.31 -13.07
N GLY A 243 -2.13 -9.44 -13.05
CA GLY A 243 -1.13 -9.30 -14.10
C GLY A 243 -1.32 -8.05 -14.94
N PHE A 244 -2.41 -7.32 -14.73
CA PHE A 244 -2.68 -6.02 -15.31
C PHE A 244 -1.55 -5.03 -15.04
N ALA A 245 -1.17 -4.83 -13.78
CA ALA A 245 -0.17 -3.83 -13.40
C ALA A 245 1.17 -4.06 -14.09
N LYS A 246 1.56 -5.33 -14.26
CA LYS A 246 2.81 -5.71 -14.94
C LYS A 246 2.83 -5.29 -16.41
N ALA A 247 1.68 -5.31 -17.08
CA ALA A 247 1.54 -4.95 -18.49
C ALA A 247 1.22 -3.47 -18.69
N ALA A 248 0.31 -2.92 -17.89
CA ALA A 248 -0.27 -1.59 -18.10
C ALA A 248 0.62 -0.43 -17.62
N ILE A 249 1.33 -0.58 -16.49
CA ILE A 249 2.18 0.51 -15.95
C ILE A 249 3.25 0.94 -16.97
N PRO A 250 4.00 0.04 -17.63
CA PRO A 250 4.93 0.43 -18.70
C PRO A 250 4.27 1.17 -19.86
N VAL A 251 3.08 0.72 -20.30
CA VAL A 251 2.34 1.34 -21.41
C VAL A 251 1.91 2.75 -21.03
N TYR A 252 1.34 2.92 -19.84
CA TYR A 252 0.93 4.23 -19.33
C TYR A 252 2.13 5.18 -19.19
N ARG A 253 3.26 4.69 -18.66
CA ARG A 253 4.50 5.48 -18.53
C ARG A 253 5.01 5.98 -19.89
N GLU A 254 5.02 5.13 -20.91
CA GLU A 254 5.43 5.52 -22.27
C GLU A 254 4.44 6.51 -22.89
N LEU A 255 3.15 6.35 -22.65
CA LEU A 255 2.13 7.29 -23.09
C LEU A 255 2.34 8.69 -22.47
N MET A 256 2.65 8.76 -21.17
CA MET A 256 2.96 10.04 -20.50
C MET A 256 4.25 10.69 -21.02
N ARG A 257 5.27 9.88 -21.33
CA ARG A 257 6.55 10.37 -21.87
C ARG A 257 6.38 10.94 -23.28
N ASN A 258 5.62 10.24 -24.12
CA ASN A 258 5.46 10.56 -25.54
C ASN A 258 4.25 11.44 -25.85
N ALA A 259 3.55 11.93 -24.81
CA ALA A 259 2.42 12.84 -24.97
C ALA A 259 2.81 14.08 -25.80
N ALA A 260 1.91 14.46 -26.72
CA ALA A 260 2.04 15.68 -27.51
C ALA A 260 1.81 16.92 -26.63
N PRO A 261 2.37 18.09 -26.97
CA PRO A 261 1.96 19.33 -26.34
C PRO A 261 0.47 19.61 -26.59
N LEU A 262 -0.16 20.36 -25.71
CA LEU A 262 -1.50 20.88 -25.97
C LEU A 262 -1.51 21.67 -27.30
N PRO A 263 -2.56 21.51 -28.13
CA PRO A 263 -2.75 22.36 -29.31
C PRO A 263 -2.74 23.84 -28.91
N GLY A 264 -2.10 24.70 -29.70
CA GLY A 264 -1.89 26.11 -29.35
C GLY A 264 -3.20 26.91 -29.23
N GLU A 265 -4.27 26.42 -29.86
CA GLU A 265 -5.63 26.94 -29.82
C GLU A 265 -6.45 26.45 -28.61
N THR A 266 -5.86 25.65 -27.71
CA THR A 266 -6.56 25.13 -26.54
C THR A 266 -6.85 26.24 -25.53
N VAL A 267 -8.12 26.42 -25.19
CA VAL A 267 -8.55 27.30 -24.09
C VAL A 267 -8.64 26.48 -22.81
N ILE A 268 -7.86 26.87 -21.78
CA ILE A 268 -7.89 26.24 -20.47
C ILE A 268 -8.72 27.12 -19.52
N GLU A 269 -9.83 26.60 -19.02
CA GLU A 269 -10.59 27.22 -17.94
C GLU A 269 -10.05 26.71 -16.60
N ILE A 270 -9.52 27.61 -15.77
CA ILE A 270 -8.95 27.26 -14.46
C ILE A 270 -9.95 27.62 -13.37
N THR A 271 -10.59 26.61 -12.80
CA THR A 271 -11.43 26.78 -11.60
C THR A 271 -10.55 26.60 -10.37
N ARG A 272 -10.29 27.69 -9.63
CA ARG A 272 -9.63 27.62 -8.32
C ARG A 272 -10.67 27.41 -7.24
N LEU A 273 -10.42 26.48 -6.31
CA LEU A 273 -11.22 26.39 -5.10
C LEU A 273 -11.09 27.70 -4.29
N PRO A 274 -12.15 28.13 -3.58
CA PRO A 274 -12.09 29.29 -2.71
C PRO A 274 -10.96 29.15 -1.69
N GLN A 275 -10.29 30.27 -1.42
CA GLN A 275 -9.18 30.33 -0.47
C GLN A 275 -9.64 29.77 0.90
N GLY A 276 -8.96 28.74 1.40
CA GLY A 276 -9.29 28.06 2.66
C GLY A 276 -10.00 26.70 2.55
N LEU A 277 -10.32 26.22 1.35
CA LEU A 277 -10.90 24.87 1.13
C LEU A 277 -9.93 23.88 0.45
N GLU A 278 -8.64 24.23 0.37
CA GLU A 278 -7.60 23.48 -0.34
C GLU A 278 -7.35 22.05 0.22
N GLY A 279 -7.95 21.70 1.36
CA GLY A 279 -7.84 20.37 1.99
C GLY A 279 -9.12 19.53 2.03
N MET A 280 -10.25 19.98 1.46
CA MET A 280 -11.54 19.26 1.56
C MET A 280 -11.95 18.45 0.32
N ALA A 281 -11.14 18.43 -0.74
CA ALA A 281 -11.41 17.60 -1.90
C ALA A 281 -10.61 16.30 -1.81
N LEU A 282 -11.12 15.32 -1.05
CA LEU A 282 -10.93 13.87 -1.20
C LEU A 282 -11.78 13.18 -0.11
N THR A 283 -13.06 12.95 -0.43
CA THR A 283 -13.90 11.91 0.18
C THR A 283 -14.42 11.03 -0.92
#